data_AF-A0A6P1D6E3-F1
#
_entry.id   AF-A0A6P1D6E3-F1
#
_cell.length_a   1.000
_cell.length_b   1.000
_cell.length_c   1.000
_cell.angle_alpha   90.00
_cell.angle_beta   90.00
_cell.angle_gamma   90.00
#
_symmetry.space_group_name_H-M   'P 1'
#
loop_
_entity.id
_entity.type
_entity.pdbx_description
1 polymer ?
#
loop_
_entity_poly.entity_id
_entity_poly.type
_entity_poly.pdbx_seq_one_letter_code
_entity_poly.pdbx_strand_id
1 'polypeptide(L)'
;MTAWLPLISSVVVVVALSLTIVAANRSHRRAIIAADERAATALEAAQRTTEATHGAAAGRDHDRWRREKILDAVSDILAVSEEVTDRLDRRADWSADTVDEAESQILQTLERLPVMVNVIRLLADEALLEECDKLGQALYSVTRAAAATVAREPIAFDEHKKQIEHYIASYRAIQAVELDLVAAARTELGATLVRVG
;
A
#
# COMPACT_ATOMS: atom_id res chain seq x y z
N MET A 1 86.00 50.03 21.22
CA MET A 1 85.37 49.00 20.35
C MET A 1 84.51 48.15 21.29
N THR A 2 83.18 48.22 21.30
CA THR A 2 82.28 47.24 20.64
C THR A 2 80.79 47.62 20.75
N ALA A 3 80.36 48.80 20.26
CA ALA A 3 78.94 49.23 20.33
C ALA A 3 78.01 48.54 19.29
N TRP A 4 78.57 47.81 18.31
CA TRP A 4 77.81 47.26 17.17
C TRP A 4 77.29 45.82 17.40
N LEU A 5 77.89 45.07 18.32
CA LEU A 5 77.49 43.71 18.70
C LEU A 5 76.05 43.60 19.24
N PRO A 6 75.59 44.45 20.18
CA PRO A 6 74.22 44.36 20.69
C PRO A 6 73.15 44.73 19.65
N LEU A 7 73.47 45.60 18.70
CA LEU A 7 72.59 45.97 17.58
C LEU A 7 72.37 44.79 16.61
N ILE A 8 73.45 44.09 16.24
CA ILE A 8 73.36 42.91 15.37
C ILE A 8 72.59 41.78 16.06
N SER A 9 72.84 41.56 17.36
CA SER A 9 72.11 40.59 18.18
C SER A 9 70.60 40.89 18.21
N SER A 10 70.20 42.15 18.40
CA SER A 10 68.79 42.56 18.39
C SER A 10 68.11 42.31 17.05
N VAL A 11 68.79 42.58 15.93
CA VAL A 11 68.23 42.36 14.59
C VAL A 11 68.01 40.87 14.35
N VAL A 12 68.97 40.02 14.73
CA VAL A 12 68.83 38.56 14.59
C VAL A 12 67.64 38.03 15.39
N VAL A 13 67.47 38.50 16.63
CA VAL A 13 66.33 38.12 17.48
C VAL A 13 65.01 38.57 16.85
N VAL A 14 64.90 39.81 16.38
CA VAL A 14 63.69 40.33 15.73
C VAL A 14 63.36 39.52 14.47
N VAL A 15 64.34 39.22 13.63
CA VAL A 15 64.14 38.40 12.41
C VAL A 15 63.69 36.99 12.77
N ALA A 16 64.32 36.34 13.74
CA ALA A 16 63.91 35.01 14.20
C ALA A 16 62.49 35.01 14.76
N LEU A 17 62.14 35.99 15.59
CA LEU A 17 60.80 36.14 16.17
C LEU A 17 59.74 36.38 15.08
N SER A 18 60.06 37.22 14.10
CA SER A 18 59.21 37.49 12.93
C SER A 18 58.92 36.23 12.12
N LEU A 19 59.96 35.43 11.82
CA LEU A 19 59.83 34.16 11.12
C LEU A 19 58.97 33.17 11.91
N THR A 20 59.13 33.14 13.23
CA THR A 20 58.34 32.26 14.11
C THR A 20 56.86 32.64 14.10
N ILE A 21 56.55 33.94 14.19
CA ILE A 21 55.17 34.46 14.11
C ILE A 21 54.56 34.15 12.74
N VAL A 22 55.30 34.34 11.64
CA VAL A 22 54.80 34.03 10.29
C VAL A 22 54.56 32.53 10.11
N ALA A 23 55.44 31.68 10.62
CA ALA A 23 55.28 30.23 10.60
C ALA A 23 54.07 29.78 11.43
N ALA A 24 53.90 30.35 12.64
CA ALA A 24 52.74 30.10 13.48
C ALA A 24 51.44 30.55 12.78
N ASN A 25 51.40 31.75 12.21
CA ASN A 25 50.20 32.27 11.55
C ASN A 25 49.81 31.45 10.31
N ARG A 26 50.79 30.96 9.53
CA ARG A 26 50.54 30.02 8.42
C ARG A 26 50.01 28.66 8.92
N SER A 27 50.56 28.15 10.02
CA SER A 27 50.10 26.91 10.64
C SER A 27 48.66 27.03 11.12
N HIS A 28 48.33 28.10 11.84
CA HIS A 28 46.97 28.37 12.32
C HIS A 28 45.98 28.53 11.16
N ARG A 29 46.33 29.26 10.09
CA ARG A 29 45.46 29.37 8.90
C ARG A 29 45.21 28.02 8.24
N ARG A 30 46.23 27.17 8.09
CA ARG A 30 46.07 25.82 7.54
C ARG A 30 45.21 24.94 8.43
N ALA A 31 45.38 25.04 9.75
CA ALA A 31 44.59 24.30 10.71
C ALA A 31 43.10 24.69 10.68
N ILE A 32 42.81 25.99 10.53
CA ILE A 32 41.43 26.49 10.39
C ILE A 32 40.81 26.01 9.09
N ILE A 33 41.49 26.16 7.94
CA ILE A 33 40.98 25.69 6.64
C ILE A 33 40.71 24.18 6.68
N ALA A 34 41.64 23.40 7.23
CA ALA A 34 41.47 21.96 7.34
C ALA A 34 40.35 21.55 8.33
N ALA A 35 40.03 22.40 9.31
CA ALA A 35 38.90 22.20 10.21
C ALA A 35 37.57 22.54 9.52
N ASP A 36 37.52 23.64 8.75
CA ASP A 36 36.35 24.03 7.97
C ASP A 36 36.03 23.00 6.87
N GLU A 37 37.03 22.49 6.16
CA GLU A 37 36.84 21.40 5.19
C GLU A 37 36.30 20.12 5.86
N ARG A 38 36.79 19.77 7.05
CA ARG A 38 36.28 18.64 7.84
C ARG A 38 34.86 18.89 8.34
N ALA A 39 34.54 20.11 8.74
CA ALA A 39 33.20 20.48 9.17
C ALA A 39 32.20 20.45 8.00
N ALA A 40 32.58 20.97 6.83
CA ALA A 40 31.78 20.94 5.62
C ALA A 40 31.51 19.50 5.15
N THR A 41 32.55 18.66 5.09
CA THR A 41 32.40 17.23 4.72
C THR A 41 31.57 16.44 5.73
N ALA A 42 31.71 16.72 7.04
CA ALA A 42 30.88 16.12 8.07
C ALA A 42 29.42 16.56 7.97
N LEU A 43 29.17 17.84 7.66
CA LEU A 43 27.81 18.37 7.48
C LEU A 43 27.14 17.77 6.24
N GLU A 44 27.83 17.70 5.11
CA GLU A 44 27.31 17.06 3.89
C GLU A 44 27.02 15.56 4.09
N ALA A 45 27.90 14.86 4.81
CA ALA A 45 27.68 13.46 5.15
C ALA A 45 26.47 13.29 6.09
N ALA A 46 26.32 14.17 7.08
CA ALA A 46 25.15 14.19 7.95
C ALA A 46 23.86 14.47 7.16
N GLN A 47 23.85 15.47 6.25
CA GLN A 47 22.72 15.79 5.39
C GLN A 47 22.30 14.59 4.54
N ARG A 48 23.23 13.97 3.82
CA ARG A 48 22.95 12.77 3.01
C ARG A 48 22.39 11.62 3.84
N THR A 49 22.91 11.42 5.06
CA THR A 49 22.40 10.40 5.98
C THR A 49 20.96 10.72 6.43
N THR A 50 20.68 12.01 6.70
CA THR A 50 19.36 12.48 7.12
C THR A 50 18.34 12.34 5.99
N GLU A 51 18.71 12.71 4.76
CA GLU A 51 17.88 12.53 3.56
C GLU A 51 17.59 11.05 3.29
N ALA A 52 18.60 10.18 3.36
CA ALA A 52 18.43 8.74 3.15
C ALA A 52 17.53 8.12 4.22
N THR A 53 17.67 8.52 5.49
CA THR A 53 16.83 8.02 6.60
C THR A 53 15.39 8.52 6.49
N HIS A 54 15.17 9.79 6.16
CA HIS A 54 13.82 10.32 5.90
C HIS A 54 13.17 9.68 4.67
N GLY A 55 13.91 9.49 3.58
CA GLY A 55 13.40 8.80 2.38
C GLY A 55 13.00 7.36 2.69
N ALA A 56 13.83 6.64 3.45
CA ALA A 56 13.50 5.28 3.89
C ALA A 56 12.29 5.25 4.85
N ALA A 57 12.12 6.26 5.70
CA ALA A 57 10.95 6.37 6.58
C ALA A 57 9.67 6.64 5.79
N ALA A 58 9.70 7.61 4.86
CA ALA A 58 8.56 7.93 4.00
C ALA A 58 8.13 6.74 3.14
N GLY A 59 9.09 5.96 2.60
CA GLY A 59 8.80 4.72 1.88
C GLY A 59 8.07 3.69 2.74
N ARG A 60 8.53 3.46 3.98
CA ARG A 60 7.86 2.52 4.91
C ARG A 60 6.45 2.98 5.28
N ASP A 61 6.25 4.28 5.50
CA ASP A 61 4.94 4.83 5.84
C ASP A 61 3.97 4.73 4.67
N HIS A 62 4.43 5.02 3.45
CA HIS A 62 3.66 4.82 2.22
C HIS A 62 3.26 3.35 2.03
N ASP A 63 4.20 2.42 2.20
CA ASP A 63 3.92 0.99 2.06
C ASP A 63 2.94 0.49 3.13
N ARG A 64 3.05 1.01 4.35
CA ARG A 64 2.09 0.71 5.42
C ARG A 64 0.70 1.21 5.07
N TRP A 65 0.58 2.46 4.66
CA TRP A 65 -0.68 3.06 4.25
C TRP A 65 -1.31 2.31 3.08
N ARG A 66 -0.52 1.95 2.06
CA ARG A 66 -0.96 1.15 0.91
C ARG A 66 -1.55 -0.18 1.36
N ARG A 67 -0.83 -0.94 2.20
CA ARG A 67 -1.31 -2.23 2.72
C ARG A 67 -2.59 -2.09 3.53
N GLU A 68 -2.70 -1.06 4.36
CA GLU A 68 -3.90 -0.75 5.13
C GLU A 68 -5.09 -0.48 4.21
N LYS A 69 -4.91 0.31 3.14
CA LYS A 69 -5.97 0.59 2.16
C LYS A 69 -6.39 -0.58 1.30
N ILE A 70 -5.45 -1.45 0.94
CA ILE A 70 -5.78 -2.70 0.26
C ILE A 70 -6.59 -3.60 1.21
N LEU A 71 -6.18 -3.72 2.47
CA LEU A 71 -6.90 -4.54 3.46
C LEU A 71 -8.31 -4.01 3.74
N ASP A 72 -8.46 -2.70 3.95
CA ASP A 72 -9.76 -2.03 4.11
C ASP A 72 -10.68 -2.37 2.92
N ALA A 73 -10.19 -2.16 1.69
CA ALA A 73 -10.98 -2.40 0.48
C ALA A 73 -11.36 -3.87 0.29
N VAL A 74 -10.45 -4.82 0.52
CA VAL A 74 -10.75 -6.26 0.45
C VAL A 74 -11.76 -6.65 1.52
N SER A 75 -11.62 -6.14 2.74
CA SER A 75 -12.57 -6.40 3.82
C SER A 75 -13.97 -5.88 3.47
N ASP A 76 -14.07 -4.68 2.91
CA ASP A 76 -15.34 -4.09 2.48
C ASP A 76 -15.98 -4.87 1.32
N ILE A 77 -15.17 -5.35 0.37
CA ILE A 77 -15.65 -6.21 -0.73
C ILE A 77 -16.23 -7.52 -0.18
N LEU A 78 -15.53 -8.18 0.75
CA LEU A 78 -16.02 -9.41 1.38
C LEU A 78 -17.28 -9.17 2.22
N ALA A 79 -17.37 -8.03 2.92
CA ALA A 79 -18.58 -7.64 3.65
C ALA A 79 -19.78 -7.42 2.71
N VAL A 80 -19.55 -6.84 1.53
CA VAL A 80 -20.59 -6.75 0.48
C VAL A 80 -20.99 -8.13 -0.02
N SER A 81 -20.02 -9.03 -0.24
CA SER A 81 -20.31 -10.42 -0.63
C SER A 81 -21.18 -11.12 0.40
N GLU A 82 -20.82 -11.04 1.69
CA GLU A 82 -21.58 -11.60 2.81
C GLU A 82 -23.01 -11.03 2.86
N GLU A 83 -23.16 -9.71 2.76
CA GLU A 83 -24.48 -9.06 2.77
C GLU A 83 -25.37 -9.55 1.62
N VAL A 84 -24.78 -9.78 0.44
CA VAL A 84 -25.50 -10.30 -0.73
C VAL A 84 -25.86 -11.77 -0.54
N THR A 85 -24.94 -12.62 -0.08
CA THR A 85 -25.22 -14.03 0.19
C THR A 85 -26.29 -14.20 1.26
N ASP A 86 -26.26 -13.39 2.31
CA ASP A 86 -27.29 -13.38 3.38
C ASP A 86 -28.69 -13.06 2.83
N ARG A 87 -28.77 -12.14 1.87
CA ARG A 87 -30.04 -11.79 1.22
C ARG A 87 -30.50 -12.89 0.27
N LEU A 88 -29.57 -13.54 -0.44
CA LEU A 88 -29.86 -14.67 -1.33
C LEU A 88 -30.29 -15.93 -0.57
N ASP A 89 -29.82 -16.11 0.67
CA ASP A 89 -30.26 -17.22 1.53
C ASP A 89 -31.73 -17.11 1.93
N ARG A 90 -32.25 -15.87 2.01
CA ARG A 90 -33.66 -15.58 2.26
C ARG A 90 -34.53 -15.62 0.99
N ARG A 91 -34.00 -16.13 -0.14
CA ARG A 91 -34.76 -16.20 -1.41
C ARG A 91 -36.04 -17.02 -1.32
N ALA A 92 -36.14 -17.96 -0.39
CA ALA A 92 -37.33 -18.78 -0.22
C ALA A 92 -38.58 -17.94 0.12
N ASP A 93 -38.38 -16.73 0.65
CA ASP A 93 -39.44 -15.78 0.97
C ASP A 93 -39.81 -14.90 -0.23
N TRP A 94 -39.09 -15.00 -1.34
CA TRP A 94 -39.35 -14.20 -2.53
C TRP A 94 -40.58 -14.72 -3.26
N SER A 95 -41.39 -13.79 -3.74
CA SER A 95 -42.60 -14.05 -4.51
C SER A 95 -42.54 -13.28 -5.83
N ALA A 96 -43.44 -13.59 -6.76
CA ALA A 96 -43.53 -12.88 -8.04
C ALA A 96 -43.71 -11.36 -7.84
N ASP A 97 -44.35 -10.93 -6.75
CA ASP A 97 -44.59 -9.51 -6.44
C ASP A 97 -43.41 -8.82 -5.75
N THR A 98 -42.49 -9.59 -5.15
CA THR A 98 -41.40 -9.04 -4.31
C THR A 98 -40.00 -9.26 -4.89
N VAL A 99 -39.86 -10.12 -5.91
CA VAL A 99 -38.56 -10.46 -6.51
C VAL A 99 -37.85 -9.26 -7.12
N ASP A 100 -38.56 -8.35 -7.79
CA ASP A 100 -37.96 -7.15 -8.40
C ASP A 100 -37.36 -6.21 -7.34
N GLU A 101 -38.08 -6.02 -6.23
CA GLU A 101 -37.61 -5.20 -5.11
C GLU A 101 -36.41 -5.86 -4.43
N ALA A 102 -36.47 -7.17 -4.15
CA ALA A 102 -35.37 -7.91 -3.55
C ALA A 102 -34.11 -7.89 -4.44
N GLU A 103 -34.29 -8.10 -5.75
CA GLU A 103 -33.22 -7.98 -6.74
C GLU A 103 -32.62 -6.57 -6.76
N SER A 104 -33.46 -5.53 -6.83
CA SER A 104 -33.02 -4.13 -6.83
C SER A 104 -32.22 -3.78 -5.57
N GLN A 105 -32.68 -4.24 -4.41
CA GLN A 105 -31.98 -4.02 -3.14
C GLN A 105 -30.59 -4.68 -3.13
N ILE A 106 -30.45 -5.88 -3.69
CA ILE A 106 -29.16 -6.55 -3.82
C ILE A 106 -28.26 -5.81 -4.81
N LEU A 107 -28.79 -5.41 -5.97
CA LEU A 107 -28.02 -4.65 -6.97
C LEU A 107 -27.52 -3.32 -6.38
N GLN A 108 -28.34 -2.64 -5.58
CA GLN A 108 -27.93 -1.43 -4.86
C GLN A 108 -26.79 -1.68 -3.86
N THR A 109 -26.78 -2.84 -3.19
CA THR A 109 -25.62 -3.24 -2.36
C THR A 109 -24.38 -3.47 -3.22
N LEU A 110 -24.52 -4.08 -4.40
CA LEU A 110 -23.41 -4.31 -5.34
C LEU A 110 -22.85 -3.03 -5.99
N GLU A 111 -23.63 -1.96 -6.08
CA GLU A 111 -23.17 -0.64 -6.56
C GLU A 111 -22.06 -0.03 -5.68
N ARG A 112 -21.82 -0.58 -4.48
CA ARG A 112 -20.70 -0.19 -3.61
C ARG A 112 -19.35 -0.70 -4.14
N LEU A 113 -19.32 -1.89 -4.75
CA LEU A 113 -18.09 -2.57 -5.17
C LEU A 113 -17.16 -1.73 -6.05
N PRO A 114 -17.64 -0.98 -7.08
CA PRO A 114 -16.77 -0.21 -7.97
C PRO A 114 -15.84 0.76 -7.25
N VAL A 115 -16.27 1.33 -6.11
CA VAL A 115 -15.43 2.25 -5.32
C VAL A 115 -14.25 1.52 -4.71
N MET A 116 -14.47 0.36 -4.08
CA MET A 116 -13.40 -0.45 -3.50
C MET A 116 -12.50 -1.07 -4.59
N VAL A 117 -13.07 -1.53 -5.70
CA VAL A 117 -12.30 -2.06 -6.85
C VAL A 117 -11.39 -0.99 -7.45
N ASN A 118 -11.81 0.28 -7.50
CA ASN A 118 -10.94 1.37 -7.94
C ASN A 118 -9.75 1.60 -6.99
N VAL A 119 -9.93 1.41 -5.68
CA VAL A 119 -8.82 1.45 -4.71
C VAL A 119 -7.82 0.33 -5.00
N ILE A 120 -8.31 -0.90 -5.21
CA ILE A 120 -7.47 -2.06 -5.57
C ILE A 120 -6.73 -1.79 -6.88
N ARG A 121 -7.42 -1.29 -7.91
CA ARG A 121 -6.82 -0.98 -9.22
C ARG A 121 -5.67 0.03 -9.14
N LEU A 122 -5.74 0.99 -8.22
CA LEU A 122 -4.72 2.03 -8.06
C LEU A 122 -3.53 1.56 -7.22
N LEU A 123 -3.75 0.61 -6.30
CA LEU A 123 -2.80 0.31 -5.23
C LEU A 123 -2.22 -1.11 -5.30
N ALA A 124 -2.93 -2.09 -5.85
CA ALA A 124 -2.58 -3.51 -5.80
C ALA A 124 -2.13 -4.06 -7.17
N ASP A 125 -1.61 -5.29 -7.16
CA ASP A 125 -1.25 -6.01 -8.36
C ASP A 125 -2.48 -6.51 -9.14
N GLU A 126 -2.27 -6.78 -10.43
CA GLU A 126 -3.31 -7.22 -11.38
C GLU A 126 -4.02 -8.50 -10.93
N ALA A 127 -3.31 -9.41 -10.26
CA ALA A 127 -3.89 -10.65 -9.74
C ALA A 127 -4.97 -10.41 -8.68
N LEU A 128 -4.77 -9.45 -7.77
CA LEU A 128 -5.79 -9.12 -6.76
C LEU A 128 -6.99 -8.43 -7.42
N LEU A 129 -6.75 -7.57 -8.40
CA LEU A 129 -7.80 -6.91 -9.17
C LEU A 129 -8.67 -7.93 -9.92
N GLU A 130 -8.05 -8.92 -10.56
CA GLU A 130 -8.75 -9.98 -11.31
C GLU A 130 -9.73 -10.75 -10.40
N GLU A 131 -9.31 -11.10 -9.18
CA GLU A 131 -10.17 -11.80 -8.23
C GLU A 131 -11.31 -10.92 -7.71
N CYS A 132 -11.08 -9.61 -7.54
CA CYS A 132 -12.15 -8.67 -7.18
C CYS A 132 -13.22 -8.58 -8.29
N ASP A 133 -12.78 -8.51 -9.56
CA ASP A 133 -13.68 -8.45 -10.71
C ASP A 133 -14.47 -9.76 -10.87
N LYS A 134 -13.81 -10.92 -10.68
CA LYS A 134 -14.47 -12.23 -10.66
C LYS A 134 -15.54 -12.31 -9.59
N LEU A 135 -15.26 -11.84 -8.37
CA LEU A 135 -16.24 -11.87 -7.27
C LEU A 135 -17.44 -10.98 -7.60
N GLY A 136 -17.19 -9.75 -8.09
CA GLY A 136 -18.26 -8.86 -8.53
C GLY A 136 -19.15 -9.51 -9.59
N GLN A 137 -18.55 -10.09 -10.64
CA GLN A 137 -19.29 -10.78 -11.70
C GLN A 137 -20.08 -11.99 -11.18
N ALA A 138 -19.51 -12.78 -10.28
CA ALA A 138 -20.17 -13.92 -9.66
C ALA A 138 -21.40 -13.47 -8.85
N LEU A 139 -21.27 -12.41 -8.05
CA LEU A 139 -22.35 -11.84 -7.25
C LEU A 139 -23.49 -11.27 -8.11
N TYR A 140 -23.16 -10.55 -9.20
CA TYR A 140 -24.19 -10.09 -10.15
C TYR A 140 -24.89 -11.27 -10.82
N SER A 141 -24.14 -12.28 -11.27
CA SER A 141 -24.67 -13.46 -11.96
C SER A 141 -25.61 -14.28 -11.07
N VAL A 142 -25.20 -14.58 -9.83
CA VAL A 142 -26.05 -15.32 -8.89
C VAL A 142 -27.32 -14.56 -8.54
N THR A 143 -27.26 -13.22 -8.46
CA THR A 143 -28.43 -12.38 -8.14
C THR A 143 -29.47 -12.50 -9.25
N ARG A 144 -29.04 -12.38 -10.51
CA ARG A 144 -29.91 -12.60 -11.67
C ARG A 144 -30.45 -14.03 -11.72
N ALA A 145 -29.61 -15.02 -11.44
CA ALA A 145 -30.02 -16.42 -11.41
C ALA A 145 -31.07 -16.68 -10.31
N ALA A 146 -30.90 -16.09 -9.12
CA ALA A 146 -31.85 -16.20 -8.02
C ALA A 146 -33.21 -15.59 -8.40
N ALA A 147 -33.22 -14.38 -8.97
CA ALA A 147 -34.44 -13.74 -9.45
C ALA A 147 -35.15 -14.58 -10.51
N ALA A 148 -34.40 -15.18 -11.44
CA ALA A 148 -34.94 -16.07 -12.47
C ALA A 148 -35.61 -17.33 -11.90
N THR A 149 -35.19 -17.83 -10.73
CA THR A 149 -35.87 -18.98 -10.09
C THR A 149 -37.28 -18.62 -9.60
N VAL A 150 -37.59 -17.35 -9.37
CA VAL A 150 -38.93 -16.91 -8.98
C VAL A 150 -39.72 -16.67 -10.26
N ALA A 151 -40.41 -17.71 -10.72
CA ALA A 151 -41.19 -17.66 -11.95
C ALA A 151 -42.37 -16.67 -11.83
N ARG A 152 -42.33 -15.59 -12.62
CA ARG A 152 -43.42 -14.60 -12.73
C ARG A 152 -44.58 -15.09 -13.59
N GLU A 153 -44.29 -16.07 -14.44
CA GLU A 153 -45.23 -16.74 -15.35
C GLU A 153 -45.09 -18.26 -15.21
N PRO A 154 -46.13 -19.05 -15.53
CA PRO A 154 -46.03 -20.50 -15.49
C PRO A 154 -45.00 -21.00 -16.50
N ILE A 155 -43.85 -21.44 -15.99
CA ILE A 155 -42.77 -22.06 -16.77
C ILE A 155 -42.87 -23.58 -16.73
N ALA A 156 -42.32 -24.22 -17.77
CA ALA A 156 -42.21 -25.67 -17.80
C ALA A 156 -41.34 -26.18 -16.64
N PHE A 157 -41.72 -27.31 -16.05
CA PHE A 157 -41.00 -27.91 -14.91
C PHE A 157 -39.50 -28.12 -15.20
N ASP A 158 -39.16 -28.60 -16.41
CA ASP A 158 -37.77 -28.82 -16.82
C ASP A 158 -36.96 -27.52 -16.88
N GLU A 159 -37.60 -26.41 -17.25
CA GLU A 159 -36.94 -25.09 -17.30
C GLU A 159 -36.72 -24.53 -15.90
N HIS A 160 -37.72 -24.64 -15.02
CA HIS A 160 -37.60 -24.26 -13.63
C HIS A 160 -36.48 -25.05 -12.92
N LYS A 161 -36.39 -26.36 -13.18
CA LYS A 161 -35.33 -27.20 -12.65
C LYS A 161 -33.94 -26.72 -13.07
N LYS A 162 -33.75 -26.38 -14.36
CA LYS A 162 -32.47 -25.85 -14.85
C LYS A 162 -32.08 -24.53 -14.20
N GLN A 163 -33.05 -23.63 -13.98
CA GLN A 163 -32.80 -22.36 -13.29
C GLN A 163 -32.32 -22.57 -11.86
N ILE A 164 -32.94 -23.51 -11.12
CA ILE A 164 -32.52 -23.86 -9.77
C ILE A 164 -31.11 -24.49 -9.78
N GLU A 165 -30.83 -25.42 -10.68
CA GLU A 165 -29.51 -26.04 -10.83
C GLU A 165 -28.43 -24.99 -11.13
N HIS A 166 -28.73 -24.06 -12.04
CA HIS A 166 -27.84 -22.94 -12.37
C HIS A 166 -27.60 -22.03 -11.16
N TYR A 167 -28.65 -21.63 -10.44
CA TYR A 167 -28.52 -20.84 -9.22
C TYR A 167 -27.66 -21.53 -8.16
N ILE A 168 -27.88 -22.83 -7.88
CA ILE A 168 -27.09 -23.57 -6.88
C ILE A 168 -25.61 -23.63 -7.29
N ALA A 169 -25.33 -23.86 -8.57
CA ALA A 169 -23.97 -23.88 -9.08
C ALA A 169 -23.29 -22.51 -8.95
N SER A 170 -23.98 -21.44 -9.35
CA SER A 170 -23.48 -20.05 -9.25
C SER A 170 -23.27 -19.62 -7.80
N TYR A 171 -24.19 -19.97 -6.90
CA TYR A 171 -24.07 -19.66 -5.48
C TYR A 171 -22.86 -20.36 -4.84
N ARG A 172 -22.63 -21.64 -5.17
CA ARG A 172 -21.44 -22.37 -4.67
C ARG A 172 -20.12 -21.82 -5.23
N ALA A 173 -20.13 -21.25 -6.42
CA ALA A 173 -18.94 -20.68 -7.03
C ALA A 173 -18.42 -19.44 -6.27
N ILE A 174 -19.31 -18.69 -5.59
CA ILE A 174 -18.93 -17.49 -4.82
C ILE A 174 -17.90 -17.83 -3.76
N GLN A 175 -18.13 -18.90 -2.99
CA GLN A 175 -17.20 -19.32 -1.93
C GLN A 175 -15.80 -19.64 -2.47
N ALA A 176 -15.71 -20.25 -3.65
CA ALA A 176 -14.40 -20.53 -4.27
C ALA A 176 -13.68 -19.22 -4.63
N VAL A 177 -14.41 -18.27 -5.23
CA VAL A 177 -13.86 -16.96 -5.62
C VAL A 177 -13.47 -16.12 -4.39
N GLU A 178 -14.23 -16.17 -3.30
CA GLU A 178 -13.86 -15.51 -2.04
C GLU A 178 -12.56 -16.06 -1.45
N LEU A 179 -12.38 -17.38 -1.49
CA LEU A 179 -11.14 -18.02 -1.04
C LEU A 179 -9.95 -17.61 -1.91
N ASP A 180 -10.13 -17.55 -3.23
CA ASP A 180 -9.10 -17.10 -4.17
C ASP A 180 -8.77 -15.61 -3.97
N LEU A 181 -9.77 -14.75 -3.74
CA LEU A 181 -9.59 -13.35 -3.38
C LEU A 181 -8.77 -13.18 -2.09
N VAL A 182 -9.11 -13.94 -1.04
CA VAL A 182 -8.34 -13.92 0.22
C VAL A 182 -6.91 -14.41 0.00
N ALA A 183 -6.70 -15.43 -0.83
CA ALA A 183 -5.36 -15.92 -1.15
C ALA A 183 -4.53 -14.87 -1.92
N ALA A 184 -5.14 -14.19 -2.89
CA ALA A 184 -4.53 -13.09 -3.63
C ALA A 184 -4.18 -11.93 -2.68
N ALA A 185 -5.10 -11.54 -1.79
CA ALA A 185 -4.88 -10.48 -0.82
C ALA A 185 -3.74 -10.81 0.16
N ARG A 186 -3.63 -12.06 0.61
CA ARG A 186 -2.51 -12.50 1.47
C ARG A 186 -1.17 -12.43 0.74
N THR A 187 -1.15 -12.80 -0.53
CA THR A 187 0.04 -12.73 -1.37
C THR A 187 0.48 -11.27 -1.56
N GLU A 188 -0.46 -10.40 -1.92
CA GLU A 188 -0.27 -8.95 -2.07
C GLU A 188 0.27 -8.29 -0.79
N LEU A 189 -0.26 -8.67 0.37
CA LEU A 189 0.15 -8.12 1.66
C LEU A 189 1.46 -8.73 2.21
N GLY A 190 2.08 -9.67 1.48
CA GLY A 190 3.30 -10.36 1.92
C GLY A 190 3.08 -11.31 3.10
N ALA A 191 1.84 -11.71 3.36
CA ALA A 191 1.47 -12.66 4.40
C ALA A 191 1.64 -14.11 3.88
N THR A 192 2.87 -14.51 3.57
CA THR A 192 3.17 -15.89 3.21
C THR A 192 2.91 -16.81 4.41
N LEU A 193 2.22 -17.93 4.17
CA LEU A 193 1.97 -18.97 5.17
C LEU A 193 3.28 -19.37 5.85
N VAL A 194 3.46 -18.98 7.12
CA VAL A 194 4.29 -19.72 8.05
C VAL A 194 3.63 -21.10 8.14
N ARG A 195 4.14 -22.09 7.39
CA ARG A 195 3.87 -23.49 7.66
C ARG A 195 4.36 -23.75 9.08
N VAL A 196 3.43 -23.76 10.03
CA VAL A 196 3.65 -24.39 11.33
C VAL A 196 3.69 -25.88 11.02
N GLY A 197 4.90 -26.44 10.99
CA GLY A 197 5.14 -27.88 10.88
C GLY A 197 4.85 -28.60 12.18
#